data_AF-A0AAE9VLK6-F1
#
_entry.id   AF-A0AAE9VLK6-F1
#
_cell.length_a   1.000
_cell.length_b   1.000
_cell.length_c   1.000
_cell.angle_alpha   90.00
_cell.angle_beta   90.00
_cell.angle_gamma   90.00
#
_symmetry.space_group_name_H-M   'P 1'
#
loop_
_entity.id
_entity.type
_entity.pdbx_description
1 polymer ?
#
loop_
_entity_poly.entity_id
_entity_poly.type
_entity_poly.pdbx_seq_one_letter_code
_entity_poly.pdbx_strand_id
1 'polypeptide(L)'
;MPYVLLAIAAVMFGLYNVFIKLSADHIQAVLGAVILQFVAAFLGLGLLLYFKYADSVVLNVTPRGVSLAVLAGVAIGIVEILTFVIYARGVDVAVGNPLIVGGSLIVTTGIGWLFLREVLNPWQVAAVLSIVTGVLVLAWQAGR
;
A
#
# COMPACT_ATOMS: atom_id res chain seq x y z
N MET A 1 4.24 13.33 17.29
CA MET A 1 4.99 13.22 16.01
C MET A 1 4.56 12.07 15.09
N PRO A 2 4.30 10.82 15.53
CA PRO A 2 3.95 9.74 14.59
C PRO A 2 2.63 9.97 13.85
N TYR A 3 1.65 10.62 14.48
CA TYR A 3 0.36 10.93 13.83
C TYR A 3 0.47 11.91 12.65
N VAL A 4 1.46 12.80 12.66
CA VAL A 4 1.71 13.70 11.53
C VAL A 4 2.29 12.91 10.35
N LEU A 5 3.22 11.99 10.62
CA LEU A 5 3.76 11.09 9.60
C LEU A 5 2.66 10.19 9.01
N LEU A 6 1.73 9.70 9.83
CA LEU A 6 0.57 8.95 9.37
C LEU A 6 -0.33 9.79 8.46
N ALA A 7 -0.60 11.04 8.81
CA ALA A 7 -1.40 11.94 7.98
C ALA A 7 -0.72 12.21 6.63
N ILE A 8 0.59 12.49 6.62
CA ILE A 8 1.37 12.69 5.39
C ILE A 8 1.35 11.42 4.53
N ALA A 9 1.56 10.25 5.15
CA ALA A 9 1.51 8.96 4.46
C ALA A 9 0.14 8.72 3.81
N ALA A 10 -0.96 9.04 4.52
CA ALA A 10 -2.31 8.91 3.97
C ALA A 10 -2.54 9.82 2.75
N VAL A 11 -2.07 11.07 2.81
CA VAL A 11 -2.17 12.00 1.67
C VAL A 11 -1.35 11.51 0.48
N MET A 12 -0.10 11.09 0.71
CA MET A 12 0.77 10.57 -0.36
C MET A 12 0.19 9.29 -0.96
N PHE A 13 -0.38 8.40 -0.15
CA PHE A 13 -1.02 7.18 -0.59
C PHE A 13 -2.28 7.47 -1.45
N GLY A 14 -3.07 8.47 -1.06
CA GLY A 14 -4.20 8.95 -1.86
C GLY A 14 -3.75 9.52 -3.22
N LEU A 15 -2.77 10.42 -3.21
CA LEU A 15 -2.23 11.02 -4.45
C LEU A 15 -1.64 9.97 -5.39
N TYR A 16 -0.88 9.02 -4.85
CA TYR A 16 -0.36 7.87 -5.59
C TYR A 16 -1.46 7.12 -6.35
N ASN A 17 -2.58 6.78 -5.68
CA ASN A 17 -3.69 6.07 -6.33
C ASN A 17 -4.38 6.91 -7.41
N VAL A 18 -4.53 8.22 -7.19
CA VAL A 18 -5.07 9.15 -8.19
C VAL A 18 -4.17 9.20 -9.42
N PHE A 19 -2.85 9.30 -9.24
CA PHE A 19 -1.91 9.31 -10.36
C PHE A 19 -1.88 7.98 -11.12
N ILE A 20 -2.00 6.84 -10.45
CA ILE A 20 -2.18 5.54 -11.13
C ILE A 20 -3.43 5.57 -11.99
N LYS A 21 -4.58 6.01 -11.46
CA LYS A 21 -5.81 6.08 -12.28
C LYS A 21 -5.64 6.98 -13.50
N LEU A 22 -5.13 8.19 -13.31
CA LEU A 22 -4.93 9.14 -14.41
C LEU A 22 -3.98 8.61 -15.49
N SER A 23 -2.97 7.83 -15.09
CA SER A 23 -2.02 7.23 -16.03
C SER A 23 -2.49 5.91 -16.65
N ALA A 24 -3.41 5.18 -16.01
CA ALA A 24 -3.88 3.86 -16.44
C ALA A 24 -4.57 3.88 -17.82
N ASP A 25 -5.17 5.00 -18.21
CA ASP A 25 -5.79 5.18 -19.54
C ASP A 25 -4.76 5.52 -20.65
N HIS A 26 -3.55 5.91 -20.26
CA HIS A 26 -2.52 6.42 -21.16
C HIS A 26 -1.36 5.45 -21.37
N ILE A 27 -1.19 4.46 -20.47
CA ILE A 27 -0.03 3.57 -20.45
C ILE A 27 -0.51 2.15 -20.16
N GLN A 28 0.13 1.17 -20.81
CA GLN A 28 -0.10 -0.25 -20.50
C GLN A 28 0.21 -0.55 -19.03
N ALA A 29 -0.66 -1.32 -18.37
CA ALA A 29 -0.64 -1.49 -16.91
C ALA A 29 0.69 -1.98 -16.33
N VAL A 30 1.34 -2.95 -16.99
CA VAL A 30 2.63 -3.49 -16.54
C VAL A 30 3.73 -2.44 -16.71
N LEU A 31 3.76 -1.73 -17.83
CA LEU A 31 4.70 -0.64 -18.07
C LEU A 31 4.53 0.49 -17.04
N GLY A 32 3.28 0.87 -16.73
CA GLY A 32 2.97 1.85 -15.68
C GLY A 32 3.52 1.43 -14.32
N ALA A 33 3.30 0.18 -13.92
CA ALA A 33 3.84 -0.38 -12.67
C ALA A 33 5.38 -0.40 -12.66
N VAL A 34 6.01 -0.77 -13.76
CA VAL A 34 7.49 -0.79 -13.88
C VAL A 34 8.07 0.62 -13.72
N ILE A 35 7.52 1.61 -14.42
CA ILE A 35 7.98 3.01 -14.31
C ILE A 35 7.85 3.50 -12.87
N LEU A 36 6.70 3.22 -12.24
CA LEU A 36 6.44 3.58 -10.85
C LEU A 36 7.49 2.98 -9.91
N GLN A 37 7.77 1.68 -10.04
CA GLN A 37 8.75 0.98 -9.20
C GLN A 37 10.16 1.54 -9.35
N PHE A 38 10.57 1.91 -10.57
CA PHE A 38 11.86 2.56 -10.77
C PHE A 38 11.93 3.93 -10.09
N VAL A 39 10.90 4.76 -10.25
CA VAL A 39 10.86 6.08 -9.57
C VAL A 39 10.93 5.91 -8.06
N ALA A 40 10.16 4.98 -7.49
CA ALA A 40 10.18 4.69 -6.06
C ALA A 40 11.55 4.16 -5.59
N ALA A 41 12.15 3.24 -6.36
CA ALA A 41 13.46 2.66 -6.05
C ALA A 41 14.57 3.72 -6.07
N PHE A 42 14.60 4.61 -7.06
CA PHE A 42 15.60 5.67 -7.12
C PHE A 42 15.44 6.70 -6.01
N LEU A 43 14.21 7.08 -5.65
CA LEU A 43 13.94 7.94 -4.51
C LEU A 43 14.42 7.29 -3.20
N GLY A 44 14.07 6.02 -2.96
CA GLY A 44 14.50 5.28 -1.78
C GLY A 44 16.02 5.09 -1.71
N LEU A 45 16.67 4.79 -2.84
CA LEU A 45 18.11 4.67 -2.93
C LEU A 45 18.81 6.00 -2.65
N GLY A 46 18.32 7.11 -3.20
CA GLY A 46 18.86 8.44 -2.94
C GLY A 46 18.82 8.78 -1.45
N LEU A 47 17.71 8.50 -0.78
CA LEU A 47 17.57 8.71 0.66
C LEU A 47 18.48 7.80 1.48
N LEU A 48 18.62 6.53 1.09
CA LEU A 48 19.54 5.59 1.74
C LEU A 48 20.99 6.06 1.64
N LEU A 49 21.41 6.53 0.46
CA LEU A 49 22.75 7.08 0.25
C LEU A 49 22.95 8.33 1.10
N TYR A 50 21.96 9.22 1.17
CA TYR A 50 22.00 10.38 2.05
C TYR A 50 22.24 9.98 3.50
N PHE A 51 21.47 9.04 4.06
CA PHE A 51 21.66 8.58 5.44
C PHE A 51 23.00 7.86 5.67
N LYS A 52 23.51 7.16 4.67
CA LYS A 52 24.82 6.50 4.75
C LYS A 52 25.96 7.51 4.81
N TYR A 53 25.89 8.58 4.02
CA TYR A 53 27.01 9.52 3.88
C TYR A 53 26.91 10.77 4.75
N ALA A 54 25.71 11.31 4.98
CA ALA A 54 25.49 12.49 5.81
C ALA A 54 25.39 12.13 7.30
N ASP A 55 24.59 11.11 7.62
CA ASP A 55 24.28 10.73 9.01
C ASP A 55 25.10 9.53 9.51
N SER A 56 26.01 9.00 8.68
CA SER A 56 26.90 7.87 9.01
C SER A 56 26.16 6.65 9.59
N VAL A 57 24.93 6.40 9.11
CA VAL A 57 24.09 5.30 9.62
C VAL A 57 24.71 3.95 9.25
N VAL A 58 24.87 3.08 10.25
CA VAL A 58 25.32 1.70 10.05
C VAL A 58 24.20 0.88 9.39
N LEU A 59 24.48 0.35 8.21
CA LEU A 59 23.52 -0.49 7.48
C LEU A 59 23.49 -1.89 8.08
N ASN A 60 22.43 -2.18 8.83
CA ASN A 60 22.18 -3.52 9.36
C ASN A 60 21.52 -4.41 8.30
N VAL A 61 22.31 -5.29 7.69
CA VAL A 61 21.83 -6.24 6.66
C VAL A 61 21.80 -7.65 7.24
N THR A 62 20.62 -8.29 7.22
CA THR A 62 20.47 -9.69 7.61
C THR A 62 19.77 -10.48 6.51
N PRO A 63 20.12 -11.77 6.28
CA PRO A 63 19.47 -12.58 5.23
C PRO A 63 17.96 -12.71 5.41
N ARG A 64 17.49 -12.78 6.67
CA ARG A 64 16.07 -12.81 7.01
C ARG A 64 15.37 -11.49 6.65
N GLY A 65 15.98 -10.35 7.00
CA GLY A 65 15.45 -9.03 6.64
C GLY A 65 15.36 -8.84 5.12
N VAL A 66 16.41 -9.24 4.38
CA VAL A 66 16.44 -9.14 2.92
C VAL A 66 15.36 -10.02 2.28
N SER A 67 15.22 -11.28 2.71
CA SER A 67 14.21 -12.18 2.14
C SER A 67 12.78 -11.70 2.39
N LEU A 68 12.46 -11.21 3.59
CA LEU A 68 11.15 -10.63 3.88
C LEU A 68 10.89 -9.35 3.07
N ALA A 69 11.90 -8.49 2.90
CA ALA A 69 11.78 -7.29 2.08
C ALA A 69 11.54 -7.62 0.60
N VAL A 70 12.21 -8.66 0.07
CA VAL A 70 11.97 -9.15 -1.30
C VAL A 70 10.54 -9.66 -1.46
N LEU A 71 10.03 -10.45 -0.52
CA LEU A 71 8.64 -10.94 -0.56
C LEU A 71 7.62 -9.79 -0.51
N ALA A 72 7.87 -8.77 0.32
CA ALA A 72 7.04 -7.56 0.37
C ALA A 72 7.07 -6.80 -0.97
N GLY A 73 8.26 -6.69 -1.60
CA GLY A 73 8.41 -6.08 -2.92
C GLY A 73 7.64 -6.83 -4.02
N VAL A 74 7.67 -8.17 -4.01
CA VAL A 74 6.85 -8.99 -4.93
C VAL A 74 5.36 -8.73 -4.72
N ALA A 75 4.89 -8.69 -3.47
CA ALA A 75 3.49 -8.43 -3.16
C ALA A 75 3.04 -7.05 -3.65
N ILE A 76 3.82 -5.99 -3.37
CA ILE A 76 3.52 -4.63 -3.84
C ILE A 76 3.55 -4.55 -5.37
N GLY A 77 4.54 -5.15 -6.02
CA GLY A 77 4.64 -5.14 -7.48
C GLY A 77 3.42 -5.79 -8.15
N ILE A 78 2.92 -6.90 -7.59
CA ILE A 78 1.70 -7.55 -8.07
C ILE A 78 0.48 -6.65 -7.84
N VAL A 79 0.33 -6.08 -6.64
CA VAL A 79 -0.79 -5.18 -6.31
C VAL A 79 -0.81 -3.96 -7.24
N GLU A 80 0.34 -3.38 -7.55
CA GLU A 80 0.45 -2.24 -8.46
C GLU A 80 -0.02 -2.58 -9.87
N ILE A 81 0.47 -3.68 -10.44
CA ILE A 81 0.05 -4.15 -11.76
C ILE A 81 -1.47 -4.36 -11.77
N LEU A 82 -2.01 -5.04 -10.76
CA LEU A 82 -3.45 -5.26 -10.63
C LEU A 82 -4.22 -3.95 -10.49
N THR A 83 -3.71 -2.97 -9.74
CA THR A 83 -4.34 -1.67 -9.56
C THR A 83 -4.40 -0.89 -10.87
N PHE A 84 -3.31 -0.87 -11.64
CA PHE A 84 -3.32 -0.32 -12.99
C PHE A 84 -4.35 -1.02 -13.89
N VAL A 85 -4.43 -2.35 -13.86
CA VAL A 85 -5.44 -3.11 -14.64
C VAL A 85 -6.85 -2.76 -14.22
N ILE A 86 -7.14 -2.67 -12.92
CA ILE A 86 -8.46 -2.33 -12.37
C ILE A 86 -8.88 -0.93 -12.83
N TYR A 87 -7.98 0.04 -12.74
CA TYR A 87 -8.28 1.43 -13.12
C TYR A 87 -8.38 1.63 -14.63
N ALA A 88 -7.56 0.93 -15.43
CA ALA A 88 -7.67 0.90 -16.89
C ALA A 88 -8.98 0.25 -17.37
N ARG A 89 -9.60 -0.60 -16.56
CA ARG A 89 -10.93 -1.17 -16.82
C ARG A 89 -12.09 -0.24 -16.45
N GLY A 90 -11.80 1.01 -16.10
CA GLY A 90 -12.82 2.03 -15.82
C GLY A 90 -13.32 2.06 -14.38
N VAL A 91 -12.78 1.25 -13.46
CA VAL A 91 -13.18 1.33 -12.04
C VAL A 91 -12.77 2.68 -11.45
N ASP A 92 -13.71 3.35 -10.77
CA ASP A 92 -13.46 4.62 -10.10
C ASP A 92 -12.54 4.44 -8.89
N VAL A 93 -11.63 5.40 -8.68
CA VAL A 93 -10.71 5.40 -7.52
C VAL A 93 -11.49 5.45 -6.21
N ALA A 94 -12.62 6.16 -6.19
CA ALA A 94 -13.50 6.27 -5.03
C ALA A 94 -14.09 4.93 -4.57
N VAL A 95 -14.10 3.91 -5.45
CA VAL A 95 -14.55 2.55 -5.15
C VAL A 95 -13.36 1.61 -5.05
N GLY A 96 -12.49 1.58 -6.07
CA GLY A 96 -11.38 0.64 -6.16
C GLY A 96 -10.40 0.76 -5.00
N ASN A 97 -10.01 1.99 -4.63
CA ASN A 97 -9.04 2.20 -3.55
C ASN A 97 -9.57 1.74 -2.18
N PRO A 98 -10.78 2.13 -1.73
CA PRO A 98 -11.35 1.58 -0.50
C PRO A 98 -11.49 0.05 -0.50
N LEU A 99 -11.81 -0.57 -1.64
CA LEU A 99 -11.91 -2.04 -1.73
C LEU A 99 -10.55 -2.72 -1.56
N ILE A 100 -9.50 -2.20 -2.22
CA ILE A 100 -8.14 -2.74 -2.12
C ILE A 100 -7.60 -2.56 -0.69
N VAL A 101 -7.68 -1.33 -0.17
CA VAL A 101 -7.17 -1.00 1.17
C VAL A 101 -7.98 -1.72 2.25
N GLY A 102 -9.31 -1.68 2.17
CA GLY A 102 -10.20 -2.34 3.10
C GLY A 102 -10.04 -3.86 3.11
N GLY A 103 -9.91 -4.49 1.94
CA GLY A 103 -9.61 -5.91 1.82
C GLY A 103 -8.26 -6.27 2.44
N SER A 104 -7.23 -5.47 2.19
CA SER A 104 -5.90 -5.68 2.80
C SER A 104 -5.92 -5.52 4.31
N LEU A 105 -6.76 -4.63 4.86
CA LEU A 105 -6.89 -4.42 6.31
C LEU A 105 -7.39 -5.67 7.05
N ILE A 106 -8.28 -6.46 6.42
CA ILE A 106 -8.72 -7.75 6.97
C ILE A 106 -7.54 -8.72 7.07
N VAL A 107 -6.73 -8.79 6.01
CA VAL A 107 -5.56 -9.67 5.95
C VAL A 107 -4.51 -9.24 6.97
N THR A 108 -4.15 -7.95 7.02
CA THR A 108 -3.12 -7.44 7.93
C THR A 108 -3.54 -7.54 9.39
N THR A 109 -4.80 -7.19 9.72
CA THR A 109 -5.33 -7.34 11.08
C THR A 109 -5.40 -8.80 11.49
N GLY A 110 -5.85 -9.68 10.57
CA GLY A 110 -5.91 -11.13 10.82
C GLY A 110 -4.53 -11.72 11.07
N ILE A 111 -3.53 -11.35 10.26
CA ILE A 111 -2.14 -11.80 10.44
C ILE A 111 -1.54 -11.23 11.72
N GLY A 112 -1.77 -9.94 12.02
CA GLY A 112 -1.28 -9.29 13.24
C GLY A 112 -1.80 -9.97 14.50
N TRP A 113 -3.09 -10.31 14.51
CA TRP A 113 -3.71 -11.04 15.61
C TRP A 113 -3.25 -12.50 15.71
N LEU A 114 -3.24 -13.26 14.59
CA LEU A 114 -2.96 -14.70 14.59
C LEU A 114 -1.45 -15.04 14.70
N PHE A 115 -0.59 -14.31 13.99
CA PHE A 115 0.83 -14.63 13.87
C PHE A 115 1.74 -13.69 14.68
N LEU A 116 1.42 -12.40 14.75
CA LEU A 116 2.22 -11.42 15.51
C LEU A 116 1.79 -11.31 16.98
N ARG A 117 0.67 -11.94 17.36
CA ARG A 117 0.09 -11.96 18.72
C ARG A 117 -0.18 -10.55 19.26
N GLU A 118 -0.58 -9.64 18.39
CA GLU A 118 -0.94 -8.29 18.77
C GLU A 118 -2.26 -8.29 19.56
N VAL A 119 -2.28 -7.61 20.71
CA VAL A 119 -3.47 -7.51 21.57
C VAL A 119 -4.33 -6.35 21.07
N LEU A 120 -5.43 -6.67 20.42
CA LEU A 120 -6.40 -5.68 19.95
C LEU A 120 -7.36 -5.28 21.08
N ASN A 121 -7.49 -3.98 21.30
CA ASN A 121 -8.49 -3.43 22.22
C ASN A 121 -9.91 -3.67 21.63
N PRO A 122 -10.94 -3.99 22.45
CA PRO A 122 -12.32 -4.10 22.00
C PRO A 122 -12.80 -2.93 21.11
N TRP A 123 -12.37 -1.70 21.40
CA TRP A 123 -12.70 -0.52 20.59
C TRP A 123 -11.99 -0.52 19.23
N GLN A 124 -10.77 -1.04 19.15
CA GLN A 124 -10.07 -1.20 17.88
C GLN A 124 -10.75 -2.27 17.02
N VAL A 125 -11.22 -3.36 17.63
CA VAL A 125 -12.01 -4.39 16.92
C VAL A 125 -13.30 -3.79 16.37
N ALA A 126 -14.04 -3.02 17.17
CA ALA A 126 -15.25 -2.33 16.71
C ALA A 126 -14.97 -1.36 15.55
N ALA A 127 -13.85 -0.63 15.61
CA ALA A 127 -13.44 0.28 14.53
C ALA A 127 -13.10 -0.49 13.25
N VAL A 128 -12.34 -1.59 13.35
CA VAL A 128 -12.01 -2.46 12.21
C VAL A 128 -13.28 -3.03 11.59
N LEU A 129 -14.21 -3.54 12.40
CA LEU A 129 -15.50 -4.04 11.91
C LEU A 129 -16.29 -2.95 11.17
N SER A 130 -16.28 -1.71 11.67
CA SER A 130 -16.95 -0.58 11.01
C SER A 130 -16.32 -0.21 9.67
N ILE A 131 -14.99 -0.31 9.55
CA ILE A 131 -14.29 -0.11 8.28
C ILE A 131 -14.68 -1.22 7.30
N VAL A 132 -14.65 -2.48 7.74
CA VAL A 132 -15.00 -3.63 6.92
C VAL A 132 -16.44 -3.53 6.41
N THR A 133 -17.40 -3.19 7.27
CA THR A 133 -18.79 -3.01 6.84
C THR A 133 -18.94 -1.87 5.84
N GLY A 134 -18.26 -0.73 6.05
CA GLY A 134 -18.25 0.38 5.09
C GLY A 134 -17.70 -0.03 3.72
N VAL A 135 -16.60 -0.79 3.70
CA VAL A 135 -16.00 -1.31 2.46
C VAL A 135 -16.92 -2.30 1.75
N LEU A 136 -17.61 -3.18 2.50
CA LEU A 136 -18.58 -4.13 1.94
C LEU A 136 -19.79 -3.42 1.33
N VAL A 137 -20.28 -2.34 1.95
CA VAL A 137 -21.36 -1.52 1.40
C VAL A 137 -20.95 -0.86 0.10
N LEU A 138 -19.74 -0.28 0.04
CA LEU A 138 -19.18 0.29 -1.18
C LEU A 138 -19.04 -0.77 -2.29
N ALA A 139 -18.56 -1.96 -1.94
CA ALA A 139 -18.41 -3.07 -2.89
C ALA A 139 -19.77 -3.53 -3.44
N TRP A 140 -20.78 -3.63 -2.57
CA TRP A 140 -22.14 -4.01 -2.97
C TRP A 140 -22.77 -2.98 -3.90
N GLN A 141 -22.57 -1.69 -3.63
CA GLN A 141 -23.07 -0.62 -4.49
C GLN A 141 -22.38 -0.62 -5.87
N ALA A 142 -21.08 -0.89 -5.92
CA ALA A 142 -20.32 -0.92 -7.18
C ALA A 142 -20.61 -2.13 -8.07
N GLY A 143 -21.15 -3.22 -7.50
CA GLY A 143 -21.56 -4.41 -8.25
C GLY A 143 -22.98 -4.33 -8.83
N ARG A 144 -23.71 -3.24 -8.59
CA ARG A 144 -25.03 -2.95 -9.17
C ARG A 144 -24.89 -2.02 -10.37
#